data_AF-A0AAV5VSS9-F1
#
_entry.id   AF-A0AAV5VSS9-F1
#
_cell.length_a   1.000
_cell.length_b   1.000
_cell.length_c   1.000
_cell.angle_alpha   90.00
_cell.angle_beta   90.00
_cell.angle_gamma   90.00
#
_symmetry.space_group_name_H-M   'P 1'
#
loop_
_entity.id
_entity.type
_entity.pdbx_description
1 polymer ?
#
loop_
_entity_poly.entity_id
_entity_poly.type
_entity_poly.pdbx_seq_one_letter_code
_entity_poly.pdbx_strand_id
1 'polypeptide(L)'
;LKDEFNEKSLLRLIEIFGDKQLALYMHECFLSIERLLSLNPGTELQIIGEVGWSADDALLKRLTLNKFRLLRVPVVLESADTILKVIEIVSASDVPQEVVVKIPEAPFFSFLTLLGLREEGLSVSKLPMCEFRVEKHPKIPRDYTLFYKNATIRVNHRKEEDQTLISLIIENSAVFGG
;
A
#
# COMPACT_ATOMS: atom_id res chain seq x y z
N LEU A 1 -16.45 -28.47 -17.56
CA LEU A 1 -16.79 -27.07 -17.93
C LEU A 1 -15.84 -26.15 -17.16
N LYS A 2 -14.58 -26.07 -17.62
CA LYS A 2 -13.69 -24.98 -17.28
C LYS A 2 -13.89 -23.99 -18.43
N ASP A 3 -14.88 -23.11 -18.31
CA ASP A 3 -14.86 -21.93 -19.17
C ASP A 3 -13.62 -21.16 -18.76
N GLU A 4 -12.65 -21.06 -19.66
CA GLU A 4 -11.45 -20.26 -19.46
C GLU A 4 -11.91 -18.83 -19.18
N PHE A 5 -11.85 -18.45 -17.91
CA PHE A 5 -11.94 -17.07 -17.50
C PHE A 5 -10.69 -16.39 -18.05
N ASN A 6 -10.79 -15.89 -19.27
CA ASN A 6 -9.71 -15.24 -20.00
C ASN A 6 -9.90 -13.72 -19.95
N GLU A 7 -8.92 -13.00 -20.48
CA GLU A 7 -8.89 -11.53 -20.51
C GLU A 7 -10.18 -10.92 -21.10
N LYS A 8 -10.77 -11.52 -22.14
CA LYS A 8 -12.03 -11.05 -22.74
C LYS A 8 -13.21 -11.14 -21.79
N SER A 9 -13.31 -12.23 -21.02
CA SER A 9 -14.37 -12.42 -20.03
C SER A 9 -14.26 -11.39 -18.91
N LEU A 10 -13.04 -11.08 -18.47
CA LEU A 10 -12.77 -10.05 -17.47
C LEU A 10 -13.07 -8.64 -17.99
N LEU A 11 -12.65 -8.31 -19.22
CA LEU A 11 -12.95 -7.03 -19.86
C LEU A 11 -14.45 -6.76 -19.92
N ARG A 12 -15.22 -7.79 -20.29
CA ARG A 12 -16.68 -7.70 -20.36
C ARG A 12 -17.31 -7.44 -18.98
N LEU A 13 -16.75 -8.02 -17.92
CA LEU A 13 -17.20 -7.76 -16.55
C LEU A 13 -16.88 -6.34 -16.09
N ILE A 14 -15.68 -5.83 -16.40
CA ILE A 14 -15.31 -4.44 -16.09
C ILE A 14 -16.24 -3.46 -16.82
N GLU A 15 -16.58 -3.72 -18.07
CA GLU A 15 -17.54 -2.90 -18.83
C GLU A 15 -18.97 -2.99 -18.27
N ILE A 16 -19.43 -4.18 -17.92
CA ILE A 16 -20.80 -4.41 -17.40
C ILE A 16 -20.99 -3.79 -16.01
N PHE A 17 -19.95 -3.79 -15.18
CA PHE A 17 -20.01 -3.35 -13.78
C PHE A 17 -19.21 -2.06 -13.54
N GLY A 18 -18.88 -1.31 -14.58
CA GLY A 18 -18.00 -0.14 -14.50
C GLY A 18 -18.52 1.00 -13.61
N ASP A 19 -19.82 1.02 -13.32
CA ASP A 19 -20.49 1.93 -12.40
C ASP A 19 -20.55 1.41 -10.94
N LYS A 20 -20.02 0.22 -10.67
CA LYS A 20 -20.09 -0.45 -9.36
C LYS A 20 -18.70 -0.76 -8.79
N GLN A 21 -18.61 -0.83 -7.46
CA GLN A 21 -17.39 -1.29 -6.78
C GLN A 21 -17.12 -2.75 -7.12
N LEU A 22 -15.96 -3.01 -7.73
CA LEU A 22 -15.49 -4.35 -8.07
C LEU A 22 -14.41 -4.78 -7.10
N ALA A 23 -14.59 -5.97 -6.51
CA ALA A 23 -13.53 -6.68 -5.79
C ALA A 23 -12.92 -7.70 -6.76
N LEU A 24 -11.70 -7.44 -7.24
CA LEU A 24 -11.01 -8.32 -8.17
C LEU A 24 -10.02 -9.22 -7.43
N TYR A 25 -10.19 -10.53 -7.61
CA TYR A 25 -9.31 -11.57 -7.07
C TYR A 25 -8.55 -12.21 -8.25
N MET A 26 -7.29 -11.81 -8.46
CA MET A 26 -6.51 -12.29 -9.61
C MET A 26 -5.79 -13.61 -9.29
N HIS A 27 -6.17 -14.68 -9.99
CA HIS A 27 -5.36 -15.90 -10.13
C HIS A 27 -4.90 -16.02 -11.59
N GLU A 28 -3.59 -15.98 -11.84
CA GLU A 28 -2.90 -16.25 -13.12
C GLU A 28 -3.49 -15.65 -14.42
N CYS A 29 -4.36 -14.65 -14.35
CA CYS A 29 -4.71 -13.79 -15.49
C CYS A 29 -3.87 -12.52 -15.44
N PHE A 30 -2.95 -12.36 -16.39
CA PHE A 30 -2.12 -11.16 -16.51
C PHE A 30 -2.96 -10.02 -17.11
N LEU A 31 -3.47 -9.11 -16.26
CA LEU A 31 -3.88 -7.79 -16.72
C LEU A 31 -2.63 -6.99 -17.09
N SER A 32 -2.66 -6.30 -18.23
CA SER A 32 -1.57 -5.39 -18.59
C SER A 32 -1.47 -4.23 -17.59
N ILE A 33 -0.29 -3.61 -17.49
CA ILE A 33 -0.07 -2.45 -16.61
C ILE A 33 -1.03 -1.32 -16.98
N GLU A 34 -1.23 -1.06 -18.26
CA GLU A 34 -2.17 -0.05 -18.77
C GLU A 34 -3.60 -0.35 -18.29
N ARG A 35 -3.97 -1.63 -18.21
CA ARG A 35 -5.29 -2.06 -17.76
C ARG A 35 -5.49 -1.91 -16.27
N LEU A 36 -4.50 -2.32 -15.46
CA LEU A 36 -4.51 -2.04 -14.03
C LEU A 36 -4.65 -0.54 -13.79
N LEU A 37 -3.97 0.28 -14.60
CA LEU A 37 -4.02 1.72 -14.47
C LEU A 37 -5.31 2.37 -15.00
N SER A 38 -6.12 1.63 -15.78
CA SER A 38 -7.40 2.11 -16.30
C SER A 38 -8.60 1.80 -15.39
N LEU A 39 -8.38 1.08 -14.30
CA LEU A 39 -9.43 0.76 -13.33
C LEU A 39 -9.93 2.04 -12.64
N ASN A 40 -11.23 2.08 -12.34
CA ASN A 40 -11.86 3.23 -11.73
C ASN A 40 -11.34 3.50 -10.30
N PRO A 41 -11.20 4.77 -9.89
CA PRO A 41 -10.97 5.13 -8.50
C PRO A 41 -11.97 4.47 -7.55
N GLY A 42 -11.53 4.13 -6.35
CA GLY A 42 -12.34 3.44 -5.34
C GLY A 42 -12.54 1.94 -5.57
N THR A 43 -12.00 1.38 -6.66
CA THR A 43 -11.93 -0.08 -6.87
C THR A 43 -11.02 -0.73 -5.82
N GLU A 44 -11.30 -1.98 -5.45
CA GLU A 44 -10.42 -2.78 -4.61
C GLU A 44 -9.54 -3.67 -5.49
N LEU A 45 -8.23 -3.46 -5.43
CA LEU A 45 -7.22 -4.24 -6.15
C LEU A 45 -6.39 -5.05 -5.15
N GLN A 46 -6.58 -6.37 -5.18
CA GLN A 46 -5.84 -7.30 -4.34
C GLN A 46 -5.26 -8.46 -5.16
N ILE A 47 -3.94 -8.67 -5.02
CA ILE A 47 -3.25 -9.82 -5.60
C ILE A 47 -3.08 -10.88 -4.51
N ILE A 48 -3.47 -12.12 -4.82
CA ILE A 48 -3.48 -13.26 -3.90
C ILE A 48 -2.78 -14.45 -4.55
N GLY A 49 -2.07 -15.22 -3.75
CA GLY A 49 -1.33 -16.41 -4.20
C GLY A 49 0.11 -16.11 -4.59
N GLU A 50 0.82 -17.15 -5.02
CA GLU A 50 2.15 -17.04 -5.61
C GLU A 50 2.01 -16.53 -7.04
N VAL A 51 2.16 -15.22 -7.20
CA VAL A 51 2.11 -14.58 -8.51
C VAL A 51 3.55 -14.22 -8.88
N GLY A 52 4.03 -14.68 -10.04
CA GLY A 52 5.35 -14.33 -10.57
C GLY A 52 5.51 -12.86 -10.96
N TRP A 53 4.46 -12.05 -10.73
CA TRP A 53 4.42 -10.63 -10.98
C TRP A 53 4.59 -9.86 -9.67
N SER A 54 5.48 -8.88 -9.67
CA SER A 54 5.65 -7.94 -8.56
C SER A 54 5.72 -6.52 -9.12
N ALA A 55 5.12 -5.57 -8.40
CA ALA A 55 5.25 -4.17 -8.73
C ALA A 55 6.63 -3.67 -8.26
N ASP A 56 7.23 -2.78 -9.06
CA ASP A 56 8.39 -2.00 -8.66
C ASP A 56 7.96 -0.67 -8.00
N ASP A 57 8.94 0.09 -7.53
CA ASP A 57 8.74 1.41 -6.91
C ASP A 57 7.96 2.39 -7.80
N ALA A 58 8.15 2.34 -9.12
CA ALA A 58 7.51 3.25 -10.07
C ALA A 58 6.04 2.89 -10.27
N LEU A 59 5.76 1.60 -10.44
CA LEU A 59 4.43 1.07 -10.64
C LEU A 59 3.59 1.20 -9.37
N LEU A 60 4.15 0.96 -8.18
CA LEU A 60 3.44 1.18 -6.92
C LEU A 60 2.95 2.63 -6.82
N LYS A 61 3.80 3.62 -7.14
CA LYS A 61 3.41 5.04 -7.11
C LYS A 61 2.26 5.32 -8.07
N ARG A 62 2.34 4.79 -9.30
CA ARG A 62 1.29 4.95 -10.32
C ARG A 62 -0.03 4.31 -9.88
N LEU A 63 0.01 3.09 -9.34
CA LEU A 63 -1.17 2.41 -8.81
C LEU A 63 -1.76 3.17 -7.62
N THR A 64 -0.92 3.69 -6.73
CA THR A 64 -1.39 4.48 -5.58
C THR A 64 -2.13 5.75 -6.03
N LEU A 65 -1.61 6.45 -7.05
CA LEU A 65 -2.24 7.64 -7.64
C LEU A 65 -3.61 7.39 -8.25
N ASN A 66 -3.94 6.14 -8.61
CA ASN A 66 -5.26 5.78 -9.11
C ASN A 66 -6.34 5.69 -8.03
N LYS A 67 -5.99 5.98 -6.77
CA LYS A 67 -6.96 6.12 -5.68
C LYS A 67 -7.84 4.88 -5.50
N PHE A 68 -7.26 3.69 -5.62
CA PHE A 68 -7.93 2.44 -5.22
C PHE A 68 -8.36 2.53 -3.76
N ARG A 69 -9.55 2.01 -3.43
CA ARG A 69 -10.01 1.95 -2.05
C ARG A 69 -9.13 1.01 -1.22
N LEU A 70 -8.76 -0.11 -1.82
CA LEU A 70 -7.77 -1.05 -1.29
C LEU A 70 -6.77 -1.35 -2.40
N LEU A 71 -5.49 -1.14 -2.13
CA LEU A 71 -4.39 -1.54 -2.99
C LEU A 71 -3.48 -2.49 -2.20
N ARG A 72 -3.55 -3.78 -2.52
CA ARG A 72 -2.71 -4.81 -1.93
C ARG A 72 -2.05 -5.62 -3.03
N VAL A 73 -0.82 -5.25 -3.34
CA VAL A 73 -0.01 -5.89 -4.38
C VAL A 73 1.34 -6.30 -3.81
N PRO A 74 1.94 -7.42 -4.26
CA PRO A 74 3.33 -7.71 -3.94
C PRO A 74 4.21 -6.63 -4.57
N VAL A 75 5.02 -5.96 -3.74
CA VAL A 75 5.98 -4.96 -4.18
C VAL A 75 7.35 -5.37 -3.68
N VAL A 76 8.35 -5.30 -4.56
CA VAL A 76 9.75 -5.36 -4.14
C VAL A 76 10.22 -3.92 -4.01
N LEU A 77 10.09 -3.37 -2.79
CA LEU A 77 10.49 -1.98 -2.54
C LEU A 77 12.01 -1.88 -2.43
N GLU A 78 12.59 -1.02 -3.26
CA GLU A 78 14.04 -0.76 -3.29
C GLU A 78 14.40 0.58 -2.63
N SER A 79 13.46 1.53 -2.56
CA SER A 79 13.71 2.88 -2.05
C SER A 79 12.85 3.28 -0.85
N ALA A 80 13.51 3.81 0.17
CA ALA A 80 12.87 4.49 1.31
C ALA A 80 12.03 5.71 0.89
N ASP A 81 12.44 6.42 -0.17
CA ASP A 81 11.69 7.58 -0.70
C ASP A 81 10.34 7.16 -1.30
N THR A 82 10.23 5.92 -1.78
CA THR A 82 8.97 5.40 -2.28
C THR A 82 7.96 5.24 -1.15
N ILE A 83 8.39 4.78 0.02
CA ILE A 83 7.53 4.68 1.21
C ILE A 83 6.97 6.07 1.56
N LEU A 84 7.83 7.08 1.63
CA LEU A 84 7.42 8.46 1.92
C LEU A 84 6.42 8.99 0.87
N LYS A 85 6.70 8.81 -0.42
CA LYS A 85 5.81 9.25 -1.51
C LYS A 85 4.45 8.56 -1.46
N VAL A 86 4.40 7.27 -1.15
CA VAL A 86 3.11 6.55 -1.00
C VAL A 86 2.32 7.13 0.17
N ILE A 87 2.96 7.38 1.31
CA ILE A 87 2.32 8.04 2.46
C ILE A 87 1.78 9.43 2.08
N GLU A 88 2.58 10.23 1.36
CA GLU A 88 2.16 11.55 0.89
C GLU A 88 0.92 11.47 -0.02
N ILE A 89 0.93 10.57 -1.01
CA ILE A 89 -0.21 10.37 -1.93
C ILE A 89 -1.45 9.96 -1.15
N VAL A 90 -1.36 8.93 -0.30
CA VAL A 90 -2.50 8.43 0.48
C VAL A 90 -3.03 9.52 1.40
N SER A 91 -2.15 10.26 2.10
CA SER A 91 -2.54 11.35 3.01
C SER A 91 -3.24 12.53 2.32
N ALA A 92 -2.96 12.74 1.04
CA ALA A 92 -3.55 13.79 0.21
C ALA A 92 -4.79 13.31 -0.58
N SER A 93 -5.12 12.01 -0.50
CA SER A 93 -6.29 11.44 -1.17
C SER A 93 -7.58 12.05 -0.63
N ASP A 94 -8.49 12.35 -1.55
CA ASP A 94 -9.86 12.80 -1.30
C ASP A 94 -10.84 11.63 -1.14
N VAL A 95 -10.39 10.40 -1.39
CA VAL A 95 -11.16 9.18 -1.17
C VAL A 95 -10.48 8.30 -0.12
N PRO A 96 -11.27 7.50 0.64
CA PRO A 96 -10.69 6.49 1.52
C PRO A 96 -9.82 5.51 0.73
N GLN A 97 -8.58 5.35 1.17
CA GLN A 97 -7.59 4.49 0.53
C GLN A 97 -6.79 3.75 1.59
N GLU A 98 -6.64 2.43 1.41
CA GLU A 98 -5.77 1.54 2.15
C GLU A 98 -4.72 0.96 1.18
N VAL A 99 -3.44 1.18 1.47
CA VAL A 99 -2.32 0.61 0.72
C VAL A 99 -1.56 -0.34 1.63
N VAL A 100 -1.47 -1.61 1.22
CA VAL A 100 -0.74 -2.63 1.96
C VAL A 100 0.49 -3.05 1.18
N VAL A 101 1.67 -2.73 1.72
CA VAL A 101 2.96 -3.12 1.13
C VAL A 101 3.76 -3.98 2.09
N LYS A 102 4.45 -4.98 1.55
CA LYS A 102 5.44 -5.77 2.28
C LYS A 102 6.82 -5.32 1.84
N ILE A 103 7.71 -5.07 2.80
CA ILE A 103 9.06 -4.56 2.53
C ILE A 103 10.11 -5.33 3.32
N PRO A 104 11.33 -5.47 2.78
CA PRO A 104 12.48 -5.90 3.55
C PRO A 104 12.84 -4.90 4.65
N GLU A 105 13.60 -5.34 5.65
CA GLU A 105 14.05 -4.50 6.77
C GLU A 105 14.92 -3.30 6.32
N ALA A 106 15.85 -3.50 5.38
CA ALA A 106 16.83 -2.47 5.03
C ALA A 106 16.22 -1.17 4.44
N PRO A 107 15.31 -1.22 3.45
CA PRO A 107 14.58 -0.04 2.98
C PRO A 107 13.75 0.64 4.08
N PHE A 108 13.18 -0.15 4.99
CA PHE A 108 12.40 0.38 6.09
C PHE A 108 13.24 1.15 7.10
N PHE A 109 14.37 0.59 7.57
CA PHE A 109 15.25 1.28 8.50
C PHE A 109 15.86 2.53 7.87
N SER A 110 16.11 2.51 6.57
CA SER A 110 16.50 3.70 5.81
C SER A 110 15.40 4.76 5.86
N PHE A 111 14.13 4.39 5.68
CA PHE A 111 12.99 5.28 5.82
C PHE A 111 12.86 5.86 7.23
N LEU A 112 13.00 5.06 8.30
CA LEU A 112 12.99 5.58 9.67
C LEU A 112 14.11 6.58 9.91
N THR A 113 15.30 6.31 9.34
CA THR A 113 16.45 7.21 9.41
C THR A 113 16.17 8.53 8.70
N LEU A 114 15.50 8.52 7.54
CA LEU A 114 15.07 9.73 6.83
C LEU A 114 14.10 10.57 7.67
N LEU A 115 13.18 9.93 8.40
CA LEU A 115 12.29 10.61 9.32
C LEU A 115 13.01 11.16 10.57
N GLY A 116 14.26 10.72 10.81
CA GLY A 116 15.00 11.04 12.02
C GLY A 116 14.53 10.22 13.23
N LEU A 117 13.68 9.21 13.03
CA LEU A 117 13.21 8.33 14.10
C LEU A 117 14.37 7.45 14.56
N ARG A 118 14.84 7.66 15.79
CA ARG A 118 15.71 6.70 16.50
C ARG A 118 14.83 5.76 17.30
N GLU A 119 15.19 4.47 17.39
CA GLU A 119 14.44 3.43 18.13
C GLU A 119 14.14 3.83 19.59
N GLU A 120 14.94 4.75 20.14
CA GLU A 120 14.80 5.36 21.46
C GLU A 120 13.79 6.51 21.46
N GLY A 121 12.53 6.10 21.33
CA GLY A 121 11.29 6.79 21.71
C GLY A 121 11.40 8.27 22.05
N LEU A 122 11.32 9.12 21.03
CA LEU A 122 10.87 10.51 21.12
C LEU A 122 10.49 10.96 19.70
N SER A 123 9.45 11.77 19.60
CA SER A 123 9.03 12.41 18.35
C SER A 123 10.21 13.09 17.68
N VAL A 124 10.45 12.79 16.40
CA VAL A 124 11.50 13.48 15.63
C VAL A 124 10.92 13.96 14.30
N SER A 125 10.94 15.27 14.14
CA SER A 125 10.74 15.98 12.89
C SER A 125 12.11 16.51 12.45
N LYS A 126 12.82 15.79 11.57
CA LYS A 126 14.01 16.34 10.90
C LYS A 126 13.69 17.06 9.59
N LEU A 127 12.53 16.79 8.99
CA LEU A 127 12.08 17.50 7.81
C LEU A 127 11.21 18.69 8.24
N PRO A 128 11.55 19.93 7.86
CA PRO A 128 10.84 21.15 8.30
C PRO A 128 9.35 21.24 7.89
N MET A 129 8.81 20.21 7.22
CA MET A 129 7.46 20.16 6.65
C MET A 129 6.72 18.84 6.95
N CYS A 130 7.32 17.89 7.68
CA CYS A 130 6.71 16.59 7.97
C CYS A 130 6.71 16.32 9.47
N GLU A 131 5.57 16.54 10.11
CA GLU A 131 5.31 16.07 11.48
C GLU A 131 4.78 14.63 11.42
N PHE A 132 5.63 13.68 11.81
CA PHE A 132 5.21 12.31 12.10
C PHE A 132 5.01 12.15 13.60
N ARG A 133 3.85 11.63 14.02
CA ARG A 133 3.63 11.16 15.39
C ARG A 133 3.80 9.65 15.44
N VAL A 134 4.46 9.12 16.47
CA VAL A 134 4.67 7.67 16.64
C VAL A 134 3.99 7.19 17.91
N GLU A 135 3.19 6.13 17.80
CA GLU A 135 2.59 5.43 18.94
C GLU A 135 3.04 3.96 18.93
N LYS A 136 3.77 3.55 19.96
CA LYS A 136 4.29 2.18 20.08
C LYS A 136 3.20 1.21 20.53
N HIS A 137 3.22 -0.02 20.03
CA HIS A 137 2.32 -1.06 20.50
C HIS A 137 2.64 -1.43 21.95
N PRO A 138 1.66 -1.50 22.86
CA PRO A 138 1.90 -1.65 24.29
C PRO A 138 2.56 -2.98 24.69
N LYS A 139 2.48 -4.00 23.81
CA LYS A 139 2.96 -5.36 24.09
C LYS A 139 4.01 -5.89 23.10
N ILE A 140 4.23 -5.20 21.97
CA ILE A 140 5.11 -5.68 20.90
C ILE A 140 6.10 -4.56 20.59
N PRO A 141 7.37 -4.66 21.03
CA PRO A 141 8.30 -3.54 21.02
C PRO A 141 8.59 -2.95 19.64
N ARG A 142 8.47 -3.77 18.59
CA ARG A 142 8.77 -3.38 17.21
C ARG A 142 7.55 -2.92 16.43
N ASP A 143 6.34 -3.19 16.90
CA ASP A 143 5.14 -2.74 16.18
C ASP A 143 4.73 -1.36 16.68
N TYR A 144 4.34 -0.50 15.75
CA TYR A 144 3.93 0.86 16.05
C TYR A 144 3.07 1.45 14.93
N THR A 145 2.40 2.55 15.28
CA THR A 145 1.61 3.35 14.36
C THR A 145 2.30 4.68 14.14
N LEU A 146 2.49 5.07 12.88
CA LEU A 146 2.91 6.41 12.49
C LEU A 146 1.67 7.19 12.04
N PHE A 147 1.60 8.48 12.37
CA PHE A 147 0.55 9.39 11.89
C PHE A 147 1.20 10.50 11.08
N TYR A 148 0.65 10.79 9.91
CA TYR A 148 1.09 11.86 9.04
C TYR A 148 -0.11 12.51 8.35
N LYS A 149 -0.40 13.78 8.68
CA LYS A 149 -1.60 14.48 8.20
C LYS A 149 -2.85 13.61 8.44
N ASN A 150 -3.60 13.27 7.38
CA ASN A 150 -4.80 12.43 7.44
C ASN A 150 -4.51 10.93 7.28
N ALA A 151 -3.23 10.54 7.17
CA ALA A 151 -2.83 9.15 7.03
C ALA A 151 -2.41 8.52 8.36
N THR A 152 -2.87 7.29 8.57
CA THR A 152 -2.43 6.37 9.62
C THR A 152 -1.61 5.26 8.98
N ILE A 153 -0.43 4.97 9.52
CA ILE A 153 0.49 3.95 9.00
C ILE A 153 0.74 2.93 10.09
N ARG A 154 0.22 1.72 9.92
CA ARG A 154 0.44 0.61 10.87
C ARG A 154 1.61 -0.24 10.38
N VAL A 155 2.61 -0.40 11.24
CA VAL A 155 3.81 -1.17 10.98
C VAL A 155 3.75 -2.48 11.74
N ASN A 156 3.79 -3.60 11.01
CA ASN A 156 3.80 -4.94 11.59
C ASN A 156 5.05 -5.70 11.15
N HIS A 157 5.79 -6.26 12.11
CA HIS A 157 6.97 -7.07 11.84
C HIS A 157 6.59 -8.55 11.85
N ARG A 158 6.93 -9.27 10.78
CA ARG A 158 6.73 -10.73 10.69
C ARG A 158 8.06 -11.40 10.37
N LYS A 159 8.42 -12.38 11.18
CA LYS A 159 9.55 -13.26 10.89
C LYS A 159 9.10 -14.40 9.98
N GLU A 160 9.77 -14.55 8.84
CA GLU A 160 9.69 -15.69 7.93
C GLU A 160 11.02 -16.46 7.99
N GLU A 161 11.10 -17.65 7.39
CA GLU A 161 12.17 -18.64 7.63
C GLU A 161 13.59 -18.03 7.50
N ASP A 162 13.82 -17.20 6.48
CA ASP A 162 15.14 -16.61 6.19
C ASP A 162 15.20 -15.08 6.30
N GLN A 163 14.09 -14.42 6.64
CA GLN A 163 14.02 -12.94 6.65
C GLN A 163 12.91 -12.40 7.55
N THR A 164 13.09 -11.17 8.04
CA THR A 164 11.98 -10.38 8.58
C THR A 164 11.34 -9.59 7.45
N LEU A 165 10.02 -9.75 7.28
CA LEU A 165 9.22 -8.89 6.42
C LEU A 165 8.45 -7.88 7.27
N ILE A 166 8.38 -6.64 6.77
CA ILE A 166 7.65 -5.56 7.40
C ILE A 166 6.42 -5.28 6.55
N SER A 167 5.24 -5.34 7.15
CA SER A 167 3.99 -4.96 6.48
C SER A 167 3.62 -3.55 6.90
N LEU A 168 3.55 -2.64 5.93
CA LEU A 168 3.01 -1.31 6.11
C LEU A 168 1.57 -1.28 5.60
N ILE A 169 0.66 -0.87 6.47
CA ILE A 169 -0.74 -0.60 6.12
C ILE A 169 -0.91 0.91 6.23
N ILE A 170 -1.04 1.58 5.09
CA ILE A 170 -1.12 3.05 4.97
C ILE A 170 -2.55 3.40 4.61
N GLU A 171 -3.22 4.14 5.49
CA GLU A 171 -4.65 4.39 5.41
C GLU A 171 -4.94 5.86 5.53
N ASN A 172 -5.72 6.40 4.60
CA ASN A 172 -6.42 7.66 4.81
C ASN A 172 -7.90 7.33 5.04
N SER A 173 -8.31 7.42 6.30
CA SER A 173 -9.72 7.48 6.64
C SER A 173 -10.14 8.92 6.39
N ALA A 174 -10.58 9.24 5.18
CA ALA A 174 -11.32 10.46 4.95
C ALA A 174 -12.62 10.35 5.77
N VAL A 175 -12.54 10.70 7.05
CA VAL A 175 -13.69 10.89 7.92
C VAL A 175 -14.39 12.10 7.35
N PHE A 176 -15.38 11.85 6.49
CA PHE A 176 -16.43 12.83 6.24
C PHE A 176 -16.92 13.26 7.62
N GLY A 177 -16.81 14.55 7.90
CA GLY A 177 -17.30 15.15 9.13
C GLY A 177 -18.75 14.74 9.38
N GLY A 178 -19.01 14.30 10.62
CA GLY A 178 -20.32 14.44 11.23
C GLY A 178 -20.47 15.87 11.74
#